data_AF-Q0FLK8-F1
#
_entry.id   AF-Q0FLK8-F1
#
_cell.length_a   1.000
_cell.length_b   1.000
_cell.length_c   1.000
_cell.angle_alpha   90.00
_cell.angle_beta   90.00
_cell.angle_gamma   90.00
#
_symmetry.space_group_name_H-M   'P 1'
#
loop_
_entity.id
_entity.type
_entity.pdbx_description
1 polymer ?
#
loop_
_entity_poly.entity_id
_entity_poly.type
_entity_poly.pdbx_seq_one_letter_code
_entity_poly.pdbx_strand_id
1 'polypeptide(L)'
;MTRKTHPDTLPEPAEFRAWLADALLALKLRPTGYGPALGLGKNTLSHFLSKPGRDLNLGTASLLARDLVARAAVEGVVLDPLPRQLLPAEPIGGADA
;
A
#
# COMPACT_ATOMS: atom_id res chain seq x y z
N MET A 1 -28.32 3.57 -0.47
CA MET A 1 -27.55 2.53 0.27
C MET A 1 -26.12 3.03 0.44
N THR A 2 -25.82 3.66 1.56
CA THR A 2 -24.52 4.28 1.84
C THR A 2 -23.57 3.21 2.37
N ARG A 3 -22.61 2.74 1.55
CA ARG A 3 -21.53 1.87 2.04
C ARG A 3 -20.68 2.70 2.99
N LYS A 4 -20.81 2.47 4.30
CA LYS A 4 -19.83 2.94 5.28
C LYS A 4 -18.54 2.17 5.01
N THR A 5 -17.57 2.81 4.37
CA THR A 5 -16.22 2.28 4.21
C THR A 5 -15.59 2.29 5.60
N HIS A 6 -15.55 1.14 6.28
CA HIS A 6 -14.77 1.03 7.51
C HIS A 6 -13.30 1.39 7.19
N PRO A 7 -12.71 2.39 7.87
CA PRO A 7 -11.32 2.77 7.67
C PRO A 7 -10.32 1.90 8.45
N ASP A 8 -10.77 0.87 9.16
CA ASP A 8 -9.99 0.19 10.21
C ASP A 8 -9.05 -0.93 9.70
N THR A 9 -8.57 -0.86 8.46
CA THR A 9 -7.68 -1.88 7.91
C THR A 9 -6.47 -1.24 7.24
N LEU A 10 -5.35 -1.19 7.96
CA LEU A 10 -4.04 -0.90 7.36
C LEU A 10 -3.40 -2.24 6.96
N PRO A 11 -2.76 -2.34 5.79
CA PRO A 11 -1.94 -3.50 5.47
C PRO A 11 -0.75 -3.57 6.41
N GLU A 12 -0.33 -4.78 6.76
CA GLU A 12 0.98 -4.98 7.40
C GLU A 12 2.09 -4.44 6.49
N PRO A 13 3.17 -3.84 7.02
CA PRO A 13 4.26 -3.30 6.19
C PRO A 13 4.85 -4.33 5.21
N ALA A 14 4.90 -5.60 5.61
CA ALA A 14 5.38 -6.70 4.76
C ALA A 14 4.42 -7.00 3.60
N GLU A 15 3.12 -6.99 3.86
CA GLU A 15 2.09 -7.22 2.84
C GLU A 15 2.03 -6.06 1.85
N PHE A 16 2.09 -4.82 2.35
CA PHE A 16 2.16 -3.63 1.50
C PHE A 16 3.39 -3.66 0.60
N ARG A 17 4.53 -4.12 1.13
CA ARG A 17 5.77 -4.26 0.36
C ARG A 17 5.64 -5.28 -0.76
N ALA A 18 5.05 -6.45 -0.49
CA ALA A 18 4.82 -7.46 -1.51
C ALA A 18 3.89 -6.92 -2.61
N TRP A 19 2.75 -6.35 -2.20
CA TRP A 19 1.81 -5.71 -3.11
C TRP A 19 2.46 -4.63 -3.98
N LEU A 20 3.30 -3.79 -3.39
CA LEU A 20 4.02 -2.74 -4.11
C LEU A 20 4.99 -3.31 -5.15
N ALA A 21 5.70 -4.40 -4.82
CA ALA A 21 6.60 -5.06 -5.76
C ALA A 21 5.82 -5.63 -6.96
N ASP A 22 4.70 -6.30 -6.69
CA ASP A 22 3.86 -6.91 -7.71
C ASP A 22 3.20 -5.86 -8.61
N ALA A 23 2.71 -4.76 -8.02
CA ALA A 23 2.12 -3.66 -8.78
C ALA A 23 3.13 -2.97 -9.71
N LEU A 24 4.36 -2.77 -9.24
CA LEU A 24 5.43 -2.23 -10.08
C LEU A 24 5.79 -3.18 -11.23
N LEU A 25 5.82 -4.48 -10.96
CA LEU A 25 6.07 -5.49 -11.98
C LEU A 25 4.95 -5.53 -13.03
N ALA A 26 3.70 -5.53 -12.61
CA ALA A 26 2.53 -5.57 -13.48
C ALA A 26 2.47 -4.34 -14.42
N LEU A 27 2.81 -3.16 -13.91
CA LEU A 27 2.89 -1.91 -14.67
C LEU A 27 4.25 -1.69 -15.36
N LYS A 28 5.17 -2.66 -15.28
CA LYS A 28 6.52 -2.59 -15.86
C LYS A 28 7.31 -1.35 -15.42
N LEU A 29 7.06 -0.88 -14.20
CA LEU A 29 7.68 0.31 -13.62
C LEU A 29 8.97 -0.07 -12.90
N ARG A 30 10.03 0.71 -13.13
CA ARG A 30 11.29 0.56 -12.41
C ARG A 30 11.29 1.44 -11.17
N PRO A 31 11.57 0.91 -9.96
CA PRO A 31 11.61 1.70 -8.72
C PRO A 31 12.49 2.96 -8.80
N THR A 32 13.62 2.85 -9.49
CA THR A 32 14.63 3.90 -9.66
C THR A 32 14.18 5.08 -10.51
N GLY A 33 13.21 4.87 -11.41
CA GLY A 33 12.62 5.94 -12.23
C GLY A 33 11.28 6.41 -11.69
N TYR A 34 10.48 5.47 -11.18
CA TYR A 34 9.13 5.72 -10.69
C TYR A 34 9.11 6.59 -9.43
N GLY A 35 9.96 6.29 -8.44
CA GLY A 35 9.99 7.05 -7.19
C GLY A 35 10.27 8.54 -7.38
N PRO A 36 11.35 8.91 -8.08
CA PRO A 36 11.65 10.30 -8.41
C PRO A 36 10.55 11.02 -9.17
N ALA A 37 9.83 10.33 -10.07
CA ALA A 37 8.71 10.92 -10.79
C ALA A 37 7.55 11.34 -9.87
N LEU A 38 7.48 10.77 -8.67
CA LEU A 38 6.53 11.13 -7.60
C LEU A 38 7.14 12.03 -6.51
N GLY A 39 8.33 12.59 -6.75
CA GLY A 39 9.02 13.44 -5.78
C GLY A 39 9.69 12.69 -4.62
N LEU A 40 9.81 11.36 -4.70
CA LEU A 40 10.52 10.57 -3.70
C LEU A 40 12.04 10.61 -3.95
N GLY A 41 12.82 10.50 -2.88
CA GLY A 41 14.27 10.34 -2.98
C GLY A 41 14.64 9.14 -3.87
N LYS A 42 15.72 9.29 -4.67
CA LYS A 42 16.20 8.33 -5.68
C LYS A 42 16.25 6.88 -5.19
N ASN A 43 16.59 6.67 -3.92
CA ASN A 43 16.77 5.34 -3.33
C ASN A 43 15.62 4.93 -2.40
N THR A 44 14.60 5.78 -2.19
CA THR A 44 13.54 5.53 -1.20
C THR A 44 12.80 4.23 -1.49
N LEU A 45 12.32 4.06 -2.72
CA LEU A 45 11.59 2.86 -3.15
C LEU A 45 12.48 1.61 -3.18
N SER A 46 13.67 1.69 -3.77
CA SER A 46 14.59 0.55 -3.81
C SER A 46 15.01 0.09 -2.41
N HIS A 47 15.29 1.03 -1.49
CA HIS A 47 15.61 0.71 -0.10
C HIS A 47 14.40 0.14 0.64
N PHE A 48 13.22 0.72 0.44
CA PHE A 48 12.00 0.18 1.02
C PHE A 48 11.83 -1.27 0.58
N LEU A 49 11.79 -1.56 -0.72
CA LEU A 49 11.59 -2.92 -1.23
C LEU A 49 12.67 -3.92 -0.76
N SER A 50 13.94 -3.50 -0.72
CA SER A 50 15.06 -4.42 -0.45
C SER A 50 15.37 -4.65 1.04
N LYS A 51 14.93 -3.77 1.96
CA LYS A 51 15.28 -3.86 3.39
C LYS A 51 14.05 -4.08 4.27
N PRO A 52 13.81 -5.30 4.81
CA PRO A 52 12.58 -5.64 5.55
C PRO A 52 12.22 -4.67 6.69
N GLY A 53 13.21 -4.17 7.43
CA GLY A 53 12.99 -3.20 8.52
C GLY A 53 12.95 -1.72 8.09
N ARG A 54 12.84 -1.43 6.80
CA ARG A 54 12.66 -0.06 6.30
C ARG A 54 11.19 0.22 6.11
N ASP A 55 10.71 1.26 6.78
CA ASP A 55 9.33 1.73 6.63
C ASP A 55 9.21 2.91 5.68
N LEU A 56 7.98 3.11 5.20
CA LEU A 56 7.53 4.34 4.57
C LEU A 56 6.58 5.04 5.53
N ASN A 57 6.61 6.37 5.54
CA ASN A 57 5.56 7.11 6.22
C ASN A 57 4.22 6.88 5.49
N LEU A 58 3.12 7.01 6.24
CA LEU A 58 1.77 6.75 5.73
C LEU A 58 1.41 7.62 4.52
N GLY A 59 1.88 8.87 4.48
CA GLY A 59 1.64 9.78 3.36
C GLY A 59 2.25 9.26 2.06
N THR A 60 3.49 8.77 2.11
CA THR A 60 4.19 8.17 0.97
C THR A 60 3.53 6.85 0.55
N ALA A 61 3.15 5.99 1.50
CA ALA A 61 2.44 4.75 1.20
C ALA A 61 1.09 5.02 0.50
N SER A 62 0.32 5.98 1.00
CA SER A 62 -0.95 6.42 0.41
C SER A 62 -0.78 7.01 -0.99
N LEU A 63 0.24 7.85 -1.20
CA LEU A 63 0.57 8.40 -2.52
C LEU A 63 0.87 7.29 -3.54
N LEU A 64 1.75 6.36 -3.19
CA LEU A 64 2.14 5.24 -4.06
C LEU A 64 0.92 4.37 -4.41
N ALA A 65 0.14 4.00 -3.39
CA ALA A 65 -1.06 3.18 -3.58
C ALA A 65 -2.04 3.82 -4.57
N ARG A 66 -2.35 5.11 -4.37
CA ARG A 66 -3.31 5.84 -5.21
C ARG A 66 -2.81 5.99 -6.65
N ASP A 67 -1.53 6.32 -6.83
CA ASP A 67 -0.96 6.52 -8.15
C ASP A 67 -0.90 5.20 -8.94
N LEU A 68 -0.50 4.09 -8.31
CA LEU A 68 -0.48 2.77 -8.96
C LEU A 68 -1.88 2.30 -9.38
N VAL A 69 -2.88 2.46 -8.51
CA VAL A 69 -4.27 2.11 -8.83
C VAL A 69 -4.80 2.98 -9.97
N ALA A 70 -4.51 4.28 -9.96
CA ALA A 70 -4.92 5.18 -11.04
C ALA A 70 -4.26 4.81 -12.37
N ARG A 71 -2.96 4.49 -12.38
CA ARG A 71 -2.24 4.03 -13.57
C ARG A 71 -2.79 2.72 -14.11
N ALA A 72 -3.03 1.75 -13.23
CA ALA A 72 -3.61 0.47 -13.60
C ALA A 72 -4.96 0.64 -14.30
N ALA A 73 -5.81 1.53 -13.80
CA ALA A 73 -7.09 1.85 -14.45
C ALA A 73 -6.90 2.47 -15.85
N VAL A 74 -5.90 3.34 -16.04
CA VAL A 74 -5.60 3.97 -17.34
C VAL A 74 -4.99 2.97 -18.32
N GLU A 75 -4.11 2.08 -17.84
CA GLU A 75 -3.37 1.11 -18.65
C GLU A 75 -4.16 -0.19 -18.89
N GLY A 76 -5.35 -0.33 -18.30
CA GLY A 76 -6.17 -1.54 -18.39
C GLY A 76 -5.55 -2.75 -17.69
N VAL A 77 -4.63 -2.52 -16.76
CA VAL A 77 -3.99 -3.56 -15.96
C VAL A 77 -4.82 -3.81 -14.70
N VAL A 78 -5.06 -5.07 -14.39
CA VAL A 78 -5.73 -5.45 -13.13
C VAL A 78 -4.65 -5.65 -12.07
N LEU A 79 -4.68 -4.81 -11.03
CA LEU A 79 -3.87 -5.02 -9.83
C LEU A 79 -4.66 -5.81 -8.81
N ASP A 80 -3.95 -6.66 -8.06
CA ASP A 80 -4.53 -7.26 -6.87
C ASP A 80 -4.94 -6.18 -5.87
N PRO A 81 -6.04 -6.38 -5.14
CA PRO A 81 -6.45 -5.44 -4.11
C PRO A 81 -5.38 -5.34 -3.03
N LEU A 82 -5.18 -4.13 -2.50
CA LEU A 82 -4.35 -3.92 -1.33
C LEU A 82 -4.80 -4.86 -0.20
N PRO A 83 -3.87 -5.62 0.41
CA PRO A 83 -4.16 -6.48 1.54
C PRO A 83 -4.86 -5.68 2.64
N ARG A 84 -5.88 -6.28 3.24
CA ARG A 84 -6.56 -5.71 4.39
C ARG A 84 -6.46 -6.71 5.51
N GLN A 85 -5.76 -6.36 6.57
CA GLN A 85 -5.94 -7.06 7.82
C GLN A 85 -7.33 -6.73 8.34
N LEU A 86 -8.16 -7.76 8.50
CA LEU A 86 -9.31 -7.66 9.38
C LEU A 86 -8.74 -7.57 10.79
N LEU A 87 -8.79 -6.39 11.42
CA LEU A 87 -8.52 -6.32 12.85
C LEU A 87 -9.49 -7.31 13.53
N PRO A 88 -9.03 -8.13 14.48
CA PRO A 88 -9.96 -8.89 15.30
C PRO A 88 -10.94 -7.89 15.89
N ALA A 89 -12.24 -8.15 15.75
CA ALA A 89 -13.25 -7.35 16.42
C ALA A 89 -12.93 -7.44 17.91
N GLU A 90 -12.28 -6.40 18.46
CA GLU A 90 -12.07 -6.37 19.89
C GLU A 90 -13.46 -6.52 20.53
N PRO A 91 -13.65 -7.45 21.47
CA PRO A 91 -14.82 -7.37 22.30
C PRO A 91 -14.71 -5.99 22.95
N ILE A 92 -15.69 -5.12 22.69
CA ILE A 92 -15.87 -3.89 23.44
C ILE A 92 -16.17 -4.36 24.86
N GLY A 93 -15.11 -4.58 25.64
CA GLY A 93 -15.12 -5.13 26.98
C GLY A 93 -15.61 -4.07 27.95
N GLY A 94 -16.90 -3.78 27.87
CA GLY A 94 -17.68 -3.18 28.93
C GLY A 94 -18.77 -4.18 29.31
N ALA A 95 -18.47 -5.06 30.25
CA ALA A 95 -19.45 -5.73 31.11
C ALA A 95 -18.72 -6.45 32.25
N ASP A 96 -18.71 -5.78 33.41
CA ASP A 96 -18.83 -6.33 34.77
C ASP A 96 -17.80 -7.34 35.32
N ALA A 97 -16.99 -6.86 36.27
CA ALA A 97 -16.72 -7.54 37.56
C ALA A 97 -16.30 -6.52 38.62
#